data_AF-A0A4Y7S264-F1
#
_entry.id   AF-A0A4Y7S264-F1
#
_cell.length_a   1.000
_cell.length_b   1.000
_cell.length_c   1.000
_cell.angle_alpha   90.00
_cell.angle_beta   90.00
_cell.angle_gamma   90.00
#
_symmetry.space_group_name_H-M   'P 1'
#
loop_
_entity.id
_entity.type
_entity.pdbx_description
1 polymer ?
#
loop_
_entity_poly.entity_id
_entity_poly.type
_entity_poly.pdbx_seq_one_letter_code
_entity_poly.pdbx_strand_id
1 'polypeptide(L)'
;MTKLYGSHVQVEIDAQQLPKRFRWLGRWHRILKCAKHEVEQHWWSKLRDPEPVRYRCETYQGLVCDLCFVIETGTGRWVLERVWD
;
A
#
# COMPACT_ATOMS: atom_id res chain seq x y z
N MET A 1 -17.56 -3.41 -3.97
CA MET A 1 -17.11 -4.83 -4.05
C MET A 1 -15.58 -4.80 -4.09
N THR A 2 -14.88 -5.10 -3.00
CA THR A 2 -13.41 -4.89 -2.96
C THR A 2 -12.67 -5.99 -3.70
N LYS A 3 -11.91 -5.65 -4.73
CA LYS A 3 -11.01 -6.59 -5.43
C LYS A 3 -9.62 -6.54 -4.80
N LEU A 4 -9.09 -7.72 -4.47
CA LEU A 4 -7.69 -7.91 -4.14
C LEU A 4 -6.91 -7.98 -5.44
N TYR A 5 -5.88 -7.14 -5.59
CA TYR A 5 -5.11 -7.05 -6.82
C TYR A 5 -3.71 -7.66 -6.68
N GLY A 6 -3.10 -7.60 -5.48
CA GLY A 6 -1.74 -8.08 -5.25
C GLY A 6 -0.73 -7.57 -6.28
N SER A 7 -0.99 -6.41 -6.88
CA SER A 7 -0.29 -5.96 -8.08
C SER A 7 0.94 -5.15 -7.71
N HIS A 8 2.10 -5.47 -8.29
CA HIS A 8 3.30 -4.67 -8.11
C HIS A 8 3.10 -3.28 -8.70
N VAL A 9 3.46 -2.26 -7.92
CA VAL A 9 3.34 -0.86 -8.32
C VAL A 9 4.62 -0.10 -8.07
N GLN A 10 4.91 0.87 -8.92
CA GLN A 10 5.97 1.85 -8.64
C GLN A 10 5.39 2.91 -7.72
N VAL A 11 6.07 3.23 -6.63
CA VAL A 11 5.63 4.25 -5.67
C VAL A 11 6.74 5.29 -5.53
N GLU A 12 6.34 6.55 -5.58
CA GLU A 12 7.20 7.64 -5.14
C GLU A 12 6.77 8.05 -3.73
N ILE A 13 7.75 8.11 -2.85
CA ILE A 13 7.61 8.53 -1.46
C ILE A 13 7.94 10.01 -1.32
N ASP A 14 7.34 10.67 -0.33
CA ASP A 14 7.68 12.04 0.05
C ASP A 14 8.81 12.10 1.10
N ALA A 15 9.11 13.31 1.57
CA ALA A 15 10.13 13.54 2.60
C ALA A 15 9.78 12.89 3.95
N GLN A 16 8.49 12.60 4.18
CA GLN A 16 7.96 11.95 5.37
C GLN A 16 7.92 10.42 5.24
N GLN A 17 8.51 9.85 4.17
CA GLN A 17 8.48 8.41 3.86
C GLN A 17 7.06 7.88 3.59
N LEU A 18 6.12 8.75 3.22
CA LEU A 18 4.75 8.38 2.88
C LEU A 18 4.57 8.29 1.36
N PRO A 19 3.74 7.36 0.87
CA PRO A 19 3.35 7.31 -0.54
C PRO A 19 2.74 8.63 -1.03
N LYS A 20 3.36 9.26 -2.03
CA LYS A 20 2.92 10.50 -2.68
C LYS A 20 2.19 10.25 -4.00
N ARG A 21 2.69 9.31 -4.80
CA ARG A 21 2.03 8.85 -6.02
C ARG A 21 2.46 7.44 -6.35
N PHE A 22 1.63 6.71 -7.07
CA PHE A 22 1.95 5.37 -7.54
C PHE A 22 1.55 5.17 -9.00
N ARG A 23 2.22 4.25 -9.67
CA ARG A 23 1.92 3.87 -11.05
C ARG A 23 1.21 2.52 -11.07
N TRP A 24 0.01 2.51 -11.63
CA TRP A 24 -0.81 1.31 -11.79
C TRP A 24 -1.42 1.29 -13.19
N LEU A 25 -1.38 0.12 -13.85
CA LEU A 25 -1.85 -0.06 -15.23
C LEU A 25 -1.30 1.00 -16.21
N GLY A 26 -0.02 1.35 -16.05
CA GLY A 26 0.66 2.35 -16.88
C GLY A 26 0.37 3.81 -16.53
N ARG A 27 -0.62 4.10 -15.68
CA ARG A 27 -1.05 5.45 -15.28
C ARG A 27 -0.49 5.85 -13.91
N TRP A 28 -0.11 7.11 -13.78
CA TRP A 28 0.25 7.70 -12.49
C TRP A 28 -1.00 8.19 -11.75
N HIS A 29 -1.12 7.76 -10.50
CA HIS A 29 -2.16 8.15 -9.55
C HIS A 29 -1.53 8.98 -8.44
N ARG A 30 -1.95 10.24 -8.31
CA ARG A 30 -1.49 11.13 -7.26
C ARG A 30 -2.31 10.91 -6.00
N ILE A 31 -1.64 10.67 -4.88
CA ILE A 31 -2.29 10.46 -3.59
C ILE A 31 -2.61 11.83 -2.98
N LEU A 32 -3.87 11.98 -2.55
CA LEU A 32 -4.40 13.16 -1.86
C LEU A 32 -4.34 12.96 -0.35
N LYS A 33 -4.72 11.77 0.13
CA LYS A 33 -4.65 11.39 1.54
C LYS A 33 -3.99 10.03 1.67
N CYS A 34 -3.12 9.89 2.66
CA CYS A 34 -2.44 8.65 2.98
C CYS A 34 -2.48 8.45 4.48
N ALA A 35 -3.05 7.35 4.93
CA ALA A 35 -3.10 6.99 6.35
C ALA A 35 -2.51 5.59 6.54
N LYS A 36 -1.61 5.44 7.51
CA LYS A 36 -1.13 4.12 7.93
C LYS A 36 -2.30 3.38 8.56
N HIS A 37 -2.64 2.22 8.02
CA HIS A 37 -3.68 1.35 8.53
C HIS A 37 -3.02 0.18 9.24
N GLU A 38 -2.88 0.30 10.56
CA GLU A 38 -2.48 -0.80 11.42
C GLU A 38 -3.73 -1.65 11.66
N VAL A 39 -3.90 -2.71 10.88
CA VAL A 39 -4.83 -3.78 11.25
C VAL A 39 -4.30 -4.34 12.58
N GLU A 40 -5.18 -4.53 13.57
CA GLU A 40 -4.83 -5.09 14.88
C GLU A 40 -3.96 -6.32 14.68
N GLN A 41 -2.65 -6.16 14.88
CA GLN A 41 -1.70 -7.24 14.73
C GLN A 41 -2.13 -8.32 15.72
N HIS A 42 -2.53 -9.49 15.20
CA HIS A 42 -2.81 -10.60 16.07
C HIS A 42 -1.55 -10.87 16.89
N TRP A 43 -1.71 -10.99 18.20
CA TRP A 43 -0.66 -11.28 19.16
C TRP A 43 0.29 -12.42 18.74
N TRP A 44 -0.16 -13.35 17.88
CA TRP A 44 0.63 -14.44 17.32
C TRP A 44 1.56 -14.04 16.16
N SER A 45 1.27 -12.94 15.46
CA SER A 45 2.09 -12.41 14.36
C SER A 45 3.43 -11.85 14.84
N LYS A 46 3.57 -11.50 16.13
CA LYS A 46 4.83 -11.02 16.72
C LYS A 46 5.96 -12.07 16.73
N LEU A 47 5.62 -13.35 16.62
CA LEU A 47 6.58 -14.45 16.85
C LEU A 47 7.25 -14.98 15.58
N ARG A 48 6.73 -14.69 14.37
CA ARG A 48 7.19 -15.40 13.17
C ARG A 48 7.50 -14.55 11.96
N ASP A 49 6.77 -13.47 11.67
CA ASP A 49 7.13 -12.49 10.64
C ASP A 49 6.35 -11.18 10.88
N PRO A 50 6.99 -10.00 10.86
CA PRO A 50 6.26 -8.74 10.98
C PRO A 50 5.30 -8.58 9.81
N GLU A 51 4.01 -8.41 10.10
CA GLU A 51 3.02 -8.15 9.06
C GLU A 51 3.37 -6.87 8.27
N PRO A 52 3.17 -6.86 6.94
CA PRO A 52 3.50 -5.72 6.10
C PRO A 52 2.66 -4.51 6.49
N VAL A 53 3.30 -3.34 6.57
CA VAL A 53 2.62 -2.07 6.85
C VAL A 53 1.71 -1.73 5.67
N ARG A 54 0.43 -1.50 5.98
CA ARG A 54 -0.59 -1.11 5.00
C ARG A 54 -0.86 0.39 5.10
N TYR A 55 -1.05 1.02 3.95
CA TYR A 55 -1.37 2.44 3.80
C TYR A 55 -2.66 2.56 3.02
N ARG A 56 -3.69 3.13 3.64
CA ARG A 56 -4.92 3.50 2.93
C ARG A 56 -4.70 4.83 2.24
N CYS A 57 -4.81 4.81 0.92
CA CYS A 57 -4.60 5.96 0.05
C CYS A 57 -5.89 6.35 -0.65
N GLU A 58 -6.18 7.65 -0.66
CA GLU A 58 -7.20 8.27 -1.51
C GLU A 58 -6.48 9.07 -2.60
N THR A 59 -6.83 8.84 -3.86
CA THR A 59 -6.21 9.54 -4.99
C THR A 59 -7.03 10.73 -5.46
N TYR A 60 -6.42 11.65 -6.19
CA TYR A 60 -7.11 12.78 -6.85
C TYR A 60 -8.22 12.34 -7.82
N GLN A 61 -8.17 11.11 -8.33
CA GLN A 61 -9.19 10.55 -9.23
C GLN A 61 -10.34 9.87 -8.48
N GLY A 62 -10.38 9.95 -7.14
CA GLY A 62 -11.40 9.31 -6.32
C GLY A 62 -11.15 7.81 -6.05
N LEU A 63 -10.05 7.25 -6.54
CA LEU A 63 -9.66 5.86 -6.23
C LEU A 63 -9.25 5.76 -4.76
N VAL A 64 -9.85 4.84 -4.02
CA VAL A 64 -9.43 4.47 -2.66
C VAL A 64 -8.75 3.10 -2.73
N CYS A 65 -7.53 2.98 -2.22
CA CYS A 65 -6.77 1.75 -2.28
C CYS A 65 -5.90 1.52 -1.04
N ASP A 66 -5.49 0.29 -0.83
CA ASP A 66 -4.48 -0.07 0.18
C ASP A 66 -3.18 -0.43 -0.54
N LEU A 67 -2.12 0.31 -0.20
CA LEU A 67 -0.73 0.04 -0.61
C LEU A 67 0.02 -0.64 0.54
N CYS A 68 0.82 -1.64 0.25
CA CYS A 68 1.71 -2.24 1.25
C CYS A 68 3.14 -2.35 0.73
N PHE A 69 4.09 -2.26 1.66
CA PHE A 69 5.50 -2.50 1.37
C PHE A 69 5.86 -3.90 1.90
N VAL A 70 6.17 -4.81 0.99
CA VAL A 70 6.47 -6.21 1.29
C VAL A 70 7.97 -6.44 1.05
N ILE A 71 8.64 -7.08 2.01
CA ILE A 71 10.04 -7.49 1.87
C ILE A 71 10.05 -8.98 1.53
N GLU A 72 10.27 -9.30 0.25
CA GLU A 72 10.43 -10.66 -0.22
C GLU A 72 11.90 -10.90 -0.59
N THR A 73 12.52 -11.93 -0.01
CA THR A 73 13.88 -12.38 -0.36
C THR A 73 14.95 -11.27 -0.28
N GLY A 74 14.79 -10.31 0.64
CA GLY A 74 15.73 -9.20 0.85
C GLY A 74 15.50 -7.98 -0.05
N THR A 75 14.53 -8.02 -0.98
CA THR A 75 14.12 -6.86 -1.77
C THR A 75 12.74 -6.38 -1.37
N GLY A 76 12.65 -5.11 -0.97
CA GLY A 76 11.39 -4.44 -0.67
C GLY A 76 10.67 -4.02 -1.95
N ARG A 77 9.37 -4.31 -2.04
CA ARG A 77 8.51 -3.95 -3.18
C ARG A 77 7.19 -3.38 -2.69
N TRP A 78 6.68 -2.41 -3.44
CA TRP A 78 5.35 -1.86 -3.21
C TRP A 78 4.30 -2.66 -3.97
N VAL A 79 3.22 -2.98 -3.27
CA VAL A 79 2.10 -3.76 -3.80
C VAL A 79 0.81 -2.99 -3.55
N LEU A 80 -0.03 -2.93 -4.60
CA LEU A 80 -1.43 -2.55 -4.49
C LEU A 80 -2.21 -3.78 -4.02
N GLU A 81 -2.48 -3.84 -2.72
CA GLU A 81 -3.15 -4.97 -2.09
C GLU A 81 -4.63 -5.00 -2.47
N ARG A 82 -5.30 -3.84 -2.36
CA ARG A 82 -6.75 -3.74 -2.51
C ARG A 82 -7.18 -2.40 -3.12
N VAL A 83 -8.25 -2.43 -3.91
CA VAL A 83 -9.02 -1.23 -4.29
C VAL A 83 -10.41 -1.31 -3.66
N TRP A 84 -10.87 -0.19 -3.14
CA TRP A 84 -12.16 0.00 -2.51
C TRP A 84 -13.08 0.77 -3.47
N ASP A 85 -14.14 0.08 -3.91
CA ASP A 85 -15.30 0.66 -4.63
C ASP A 85 -16.35 1.12 -3.62
#